data_AF-A0A8T2X4E6-F1
#
_entry.id   AF-A0A8T2X4E6-F1
#
_cell.length_a   1.000
_cell.length_b   1.000
_cell.length_c   1.000
_cell.angle_alpha   90.00
_cell.angle_beta   90.00
_cell.angle_gamma   90.00
#
_symmetry.space_group_name_H-M   'P 1'
#
loop_
_entity.id
_entity.type
_entity.pdbx_description
1 polymer ?
#
loop_
_entity_poly.entity_id
_entity_poly.type
_entity_poly.pdbx_seq_one_letter_code
_entity_poly.pdbx_strand_id
1 'polypeptide(L)'
;MVTRKEGRRLHPHISLLQQQDISTIMISVIQEGLENQSVQELENYAVYKAEETTKSVNGCLKIAEDMREGATRTLITLHQQGEQITKTHDVAVEIDHDLSRGEKLLGSLGGMFSKTWKPKKNRPITGPVITRDASPQRRGNHLEQREKLGLNPAPKGQSSMQTPLPEPTNAFQKVELEKSSKMIRCLI
;
A
#
# COMPACT_ATOMS: atom_id res chain seq x y z
N MET A 1 30.31 65.46 -80.58
CA MET A 1 29.57 64.40 -79.86
C MET A 1 30.30 63.07 -80.09
N VAL A 2 30.96 62.60 -79.03
CA VAL A 2 31.73 61.36 -78.79
C VAL A 2 30.89 60.11 -79.15
N THR A 3 31.18 59.36 -80.22
CA THR A 3 31.98 58.11 -80.42
C THR A 3 31.52 56.79 -79.76
N ARG A 4 31.43 55.73 -80.61
CA ARG A 4 31.78 54.27 -80.40
C ARG A 4 30.93 53.46 -79.40
N LYS A 5 30.72 52.13 -79.48
CA LYS A 5 31.07 51.03 -80.41
C LYS A 5 30.31 49.75 -79.96
N GLU A 6 30.13 48.81 -80.90
CA GLU A 6 30.23 47.33 -80.81
C GLU A 6 29.87 46.57 -79.50
N GLY A 7 29.09 45.48 -79.60
CA GLY A 7 28.99 44.52 -78.49
C GLY A 7 28.14 43.25 -78.67
N ARG A 8 28.60 42.36 -79.55
CA ARG A 8 28.54 40.87 -79.53
C ARG A 8 27.44 40.12 -78.73
N ARG A 9 26.82 39.15 -79.43
CA ARG A 9 26.14 37.95 -78.89
C ARG A 9 26.88 37.37 -77.68
N LEU A 10 26.15 37.08 -76.61
CA LEU A 10 26.54 36.11 -75.59
C LEU A 10 25.35 35.19 -75.26
N HIS A 11 25.54 33.93 -75.68
CA HIS A 11 24.91 32.68 -75.26
C HIS A 11 23.88 32.72 -74.10
N PRO A 12 22.66 32.18 -74.29
CA PRO A 12 21.85 31.68 -73.18
C PRO A 12 22.32 30.26 -72.86
N HIS A 13 23.49 30.09 -72.26
CA HIS A 13 24.00 28.76 -71.89
C HIS A 13 24.56 28.69 -70.47
N ILE A 14 24.29 29.68 -69.62
CA ILE A 14 24.76 29.71 -68.22
C ILE A 14 23.59 29.98 -67.27
N SER A 15 22.52 29.19 -67.37
CA SER A 15 21.38 29.30 -66.44
C SER A 15 20.74 27.97 -66.08
N LEU A 16 21.44 26.85 -66.29
CA LEU A 16 20.92 25.51 -65.98
C LEU A 16 21.80 24.69 -65.04
N LEU A 17 22.86 25.27 -64.46
CA LEU A 17 23.78 24.54 -63.57
C LEU A 17 23.84 25.06 -62.13
N GLN A 18 22.90 25.90 -61.67
CA GLN A 18 22.99 26.41 -60.30
C GLN A 18 21.68 26.58 -59.55
N GLN A 19 20.60 25.96 -60.02
CA GLN A 19 19.35 25.89 -59.26
C GLN A 19 18.98 24.42 -59.03
N GLN A 20 19.80 23.72 -58.23
CA GLN A 20 19.27 22.56 -57.51
C GLN A 20 18.37 23.12 -56.41
N ASP A 21 17.08 22.81 -56.44
CA ASP A 21 16.21 23.16 -55.33
C ASP A 21 16.59 22.30 -54.10
N ILE A 22 16.19 22.76 -52.91
CA ILE A 22 16.47 22.05 -51.65
C ILE A 22 15.94 20.61 -51.71
N SER A 23 14.87 20.38 -52.47
CA SER A 23 14.29 19.06 -52.68
C SER A 23 15.23 18.16 -53.48
N THR A 24 15.87 18.65 -54.55
CA THR A 24 16.85 17.91 -55.35
C THR A 24 18.11 17.61 -54.54
N ILE A 25 18.58 18.57 -53.73
CA ILE A 25 19.73 18.37 -52.83
C ILE A 25 19.40 17.33 -51.75
N MET A 26 18.20 17.39 -51.16
CA MET A 26 17.73 16.39 -50.20
C MET A 26 17.64 15.00 -50.85
N ILE A 27 17.07 14.91 -52.05
CA ILE A 27 16.96 13.64 -52.77
C ILE A 27 18.35 13.09 -53.10
N SER A 28 19.28 13.90 -53.59
CA SER A 28 20.64 13.44 -53.90
C SER A 28 21.41 13.02 -52.64
N VAL A 29 21.27 13.73 -51.52
CA VAL A 29 21.92 13.37 -50.24
C VAL A 29 21.32 12.09 -49.67
N ILE A 30 20.01 11.88 -49.79
CA ILE A 30 19.34 10.64 -49.39
C ILE A 30 19.79 9.49 -50.29
N GLN A 31 19.89 9.71 -51.59
CA GLN A 31 20.30 8.69 -52.56
C GLN A 31 21.77 8.31 -52.40
N GLU A 32 22.67 9.28 -52.20
CA GLU A 32 24.08 9.06 -51.90
C GLU A 32 24.26 8.37 -50.52
N GLY A 33 23.38 8.65 -49.54
CA GLY A 33 23.33 7.93 -48.27
C GLY A 33 22.83 6.48 -48.38
N LEU A 34 21.94 6.19 -49.35
CA LEU A 34 21.42 4.86 -49.64
C LEU A 34 22.36 4.02 -50.52
N GLU A 35 23.08 4.65 -51.45
CA GLU A 35 24.02 4.00 -52.36
C GLU A 35 25.33 3.59 -51.65
N ASN A 36 25.64 4.18 -50.50
CA ASN A 36 26.81 3.86 -49.69
C ASN A 36 26.59 2.70 -48.69
N GLN A 37 25.40 2.09 -48.64
CA GLN A 37 25.10 0.90 -47.84
C GLN A 37 24.46 -0.18 -48.72
N SER A 38 24.90 -1.42 -48.56
CA SER A 38 24.25 -2.52 -49.27
C SER A 38 22.85 -2.74 -48.69
N VAL A 39 21.87 -3.09 -49.53
CA VAL A 39 20.50 -3.45 -49.10
C VAL A 39 20.52 -4.53 -48.00
N GLN A 40 21.53 -5.40 -48.03
CA GLN A 40 21.79 -6.47 -47.07
C GLN A 40 22.20 -5.96 -45.68
N GLU A 41 22.95 -4.85 -45.58
CA GLU A 41 23.27 -4.21 -44.30
C GLU A 41 22.05 -3.54 -43.68
N LEU A 42 21.21 -2.92 -44.52
CA LEU A 42 19.96 -2.31 -44.07
C LEU A 42 18.96 -3.35 -43.56
N GLU A 43 18.88 -4.50 -44.23
CA GLU A 43 18.10 -5.66 -43.80
C GLU A 43 18.60 -6.21 -42.45
N ASN A 44 19.91 -6.41 -42.32
CA ASN A 44 20.50 -6.85 -41.05
C ASN A 44 20.25 -5.85 -39.91
N TYR A 45 20.33 -4.55 -40.18
CA TYR A 45 19.99 -3.52 -39.21
C TYR A 45 18.51 -3.58 -38.79
N ALA A 46 17.60 -3.77 -39.74
CA ALA A 46 16.17 -3.90 -39.45
C ALA A 46 15.88 -5.13 -38.57
N VAL A 47 16.48 -6.29 -38.89
CA VAL A 47 16.37 -7.51 -38.09
C VAL A 47 16.92 -7.30 -36.68
N TYR A 48 18.14 -6.77 -36.56
CA TYR A 48 18.75 -6.47 -35.25
C TYR A 48 17.89 -5.53 -34.40
N LYS A 49 17.39 -4.43 -34.99
CA LYS A 49 16.53 -3.49 -34.26
C LYS A 49 15.19 -4.11 -33.87
N ALA A 50 14.62 -4.98 -34.70
CA ALA A 50 13.41 -5.73 -34.36
C ALA A 50 13.65 -6.71 -33.20
N GLU A 51 14.77 -7.42 -33.19
CA GLU A 51 15.15 -8.33 -32.11
C GLU A 51 15.34 -7.60 -30.78
N GLU A 52 16.11 -6.51 -30.78
CA GLU A 52 16.34 -5.71 -29.58
C GLU A 52 15.05 -5.10 -29.03
N THR A 53 14.18 -4.60 -29.92
CA THR A 53 12.86 -4.10 -29.54
C THR A 53 11.99 -5.21 -28.95
N THR A 54 12.00 -6.41 -29.55
CA THR A 54 11.24 -7.56 -29.06
C THR A 54 11.72 -8.01 -27.69
N LYS A 55 13.04 -8.05 -27.45
CA LYS A 55 13.60 -8.36 -26.13
C LYS A 55 13.15 -7.34 -25.08
N SER A 56 13.19 -6.05 -25.42
CA SER A 56 12.75 -4.98 -24.52
C SER A 56 11.26 -5.09 -24.18
N VAL A 57 10.40 -5.29 -25.19
CA VAL A 57 8.95 -5.46 -25.01
C VAL A 57 8.64 -6.70 -24.16
N ASN A 58 9.34 -7.81 -24.38
CA ASN A 58 9.18 -9.01 -23.57
C ASN A 58 9.58 -8.78 -22.09
N GLY A 59 10.62 -7.97 -21.86
CA GLY A 59 10.98 -7.53 -20.51
C GLY A 59 9.86 -6.71 -19.85
N CYS A 60 9.27 -5.75 -20.58
CA CYS A 60 8.13 -4.97 -20.09
C CYS A 60 6.92 -5.86 -19.78
N LEU A 61 6.63 -6.85 -20.63
CA LEU A 61 5.55 -7.82 -20.42
C LEU A 61 5.75 -8.55 -19.09
N LYS A 62 6.92 -9.13 -18.86
CA LYS A 62 7.21 -9.87 -17.61
C LYS A 62 6.97 -9.00 -16.36
N ILE A 63 7.46 -7.76 -16.37
CA ILE A 63 7.25 -6.82 -15.25
C ILE A 63 5.76 -6.56 -15.04
N ALA A 64 4.99 -6.34 -16.10
CA ALA A 64 3.55 -6.12 -16.01
C ALA A 64 2.81 -7.34 -15.42
N GLU A 65 3.25 -8.56 -15.75
CA GLU A 65 2.69 -9.79 -15.19
C GLU A 65 3.01 -9.96 -13.71
N ASP A 66 4.26 -9.72 -13.32
CA ASP A 66 4.69 -9.74 -11.91
C ASP A 66 3.91 -8.70 -11.09
N MET A 67 3.69 -7.51 -11.63
CA MET A 67 2.86 -6.46 -11.01
C MET A 67 1.41 -6.91 -10.84
N ARG A 68 0.81 -7.52 -11.87
CA ARG A 68 -0.57 -8.05 -11.82
C ARG A 68 -0.71 -9.13 -10.74
N GLU A 69 0.25 -10.03 -10.66
CA GLU A 69 0.27 -11.09 -9.66
C GLU A 69 0.44 -10.53 -8.24
N GLY A 70 1.36 -9.59 -8.05
CA GLY A 70 1.56 -8.87 -6.80
C GLY A 70 0.29 -8.14 -6.33
N ALA A 71 -0.34 -7.38 -7.23
CA ALA A 71 -1.59 -6.66 -6.94
C ALA A 71 -2.73 -7.60 -6.54
N THR A 72 -2.83 -8.78 -7.17
CA THR A 72 -3.84 -9.79 -6.83
C THR A 72 -3.64 -10.32 -5.40
N ARG A 73 -2.39 -10.62 -5.01
CA ARG A 73 -2.09 -11.01 -3.62
C ARG A 73 -2.41 -9.90 -2.63
N THR A 74 -2.04 -8.66 -2.94
CA THR A 74 -2.36 -7.51 -2.10
C THR A 74 -3.87 -7.34 -1.93
N LEU A 75 -4.66 -7.51 -2.99
CA LEU A 75 -6.12 -7.40 -2.93
C LEU A 75 -6.74 -8.44 -1.98
N ILE A 76 -6.26 -9.69 -2.02
CA ILE A 76 -6.71 -10.75 -1.11
C ILE A 76 -6.40 -10.39 0.35
N THR A 77 -5.18 -9.93 0.62
CA THR A 77 -4.77 -9.52 1.97
C THR A 77 -5.61 -8.35 2.48
N LEU A 78 -5.86 -7.33 1.65
CA LEU A 78 -6.69 -6.19 2.02
C LEU A 78 -8.13 -6.62 2.34
N HIS A 79 -8.69 -7.55 1.57
CA HIS A 79 -10.02 -8.08 1.82
C HIS A 79 -10.09 -8.78 3.19
N GLN A 80 -9.13 -9.67 3.48
CA GLN A 80 -9.05 -10.36 4.78
C GLN A 80 -8.89 -9.37 5.94
N GLN A 81 -8.04 -8.34 5.78
CA GLN A 81 -7.88 -7.29 6.78
C GLN A 81 -9.19 -6.53 7.03
N GLY A 82 -9.95 -6.21 5.96
CA GLY A 82 -11.27 -5.58 6.06
C GLY A 82 -12.28 -6.40 6.87
N GLU A 83 -12.32 -7.72 6.66
CA GLU A 83 -13.16 -8.61 7.46
C GLU A 83 -12.77 -8.60 8.94
N GLN A 84 -11.47 -8.62 9.24
CA GLN A 84 -10.98 -8.60 10.62
C GLN A 84 -11.32 -7.29 11.33
N ILE A 85 -11.23 -6.15 10.63
CA ILE A 85 -11.66 -4.84 11.15
C ILE A 85 -13.15 -4.87 11.46
N THR A 86 -13.97 -5.41 10.56
CA THR A 86 -15.43 -5.51 10.75
C THR A 86 -15.77 -6.33 11.99
N LYS A 87 -15.18 -7.52 12.13
CA LYS A 87 -15.36 -8.37 13.33
C LYS A 87 -14.93 -7.66 14.61
N THR A 88 -13.81 -6.95 14.58
CA THR A 88 -13.30 -6.22 15.75
C THR A 88 -14.21 -5.05 16.11
N HIS A 89 -14.76 -4.36 15.12
CA HIS A 89 -15.73 -3.29 15.31
C HIS A 89 -17.01 -3.80 15.95
N ASP A 90 -17.56 -4.93 15.49
CA ASP A 90 -18.77 -5.52 16.06
C ASP A 90 -18.59 -5.86 17.55
N VAL A 91 -17.44 -6.45 17.92
CA VAL A 91 -17.09 -6.71 19.32
C VAL A 91 -16.95 -5.41 20.12
N ALA A 92 -16.37 -4.36 19.53
CA ALA A 92 -16.25 -3.07 20.21
C ALA A 92 -17.62 -2.43 20.47
N VAL A 93 -18.56 -2.56 19.54
CA VAL A 93 -19.96 -2.11 19.70
C VAL A 93 -20.65 -2.88 20.82
N GLU A 94 -20.47 -4.20 20.89
CA GLU A 94 -21.00 -5.04 21.97
C GLU A 94 -20.46 -4.59 23.34
N ILE A 95 -19.14 -4.35 23.43
CA ILE A 95 -18.51 -3.85 24.65
C ILE A 95 -19.08 -2.48 25.06
N ASP A 96 -19.25 -1.56 24.12
CA ASP A 96 -19.82 -0.22 24.42
C ASP A 96 -21.26 -0.30 24.95
N HIS A 97 -22.05 -1.21 24.38
CA HIS A 97 -23.40 -1.50 24.87
C HIS A 97 -23.38 -2.06 26.30
N ASP A 98 -22.50 -3.02 26.58
CA ASP A 98 -22.35 -3.61 27.92
C ASP A 98 -21.85 -2.59 28.94
N LEU A 99 -20.91 -1.73 28.57
CA LEU A 99 -20.43 -0.63 29.41
C LEU A 99 -21.54 0.36 29.71
N SER A 100 -22.33 0.74 28.71
CA SER A 100 -23.48 1.63 28.86
C SER A 100 -24.54 1.04 29.80
N ARG A 101 -24.80 -0.27 29.71
CA ARG A 101 -25.70 -0.97 30.63
C ARG A 101 -25.11 -1.03 32.05
N GLY A 102 -23.83 -1.33 32.18
CA GLY A 102 -23.10 -1.37 33.44
C GLY A 102 -23.11 -0.01 34.15
N GLU A 103 -22.92 1.08 33.42
CA GLU A 103 -22.99 2.44 33.96
C GLU A 103 -24.37 2.76 34.54
N LYS A 104 -25.46 2.41 33.83
CA LYS A 104 -26.84 2.59 34.34
C LYS A 104 -27.07 1.82 35.64
N LEU A 105 -26.58 0.57 35.71
CA LEU A 105 -26.69 -0.25 36.92
C LEU A 105 -25.90 0.35 38.08
N LEU A 106 -24.65 0.74 37.86
CA LEU A 106 -23.81 1.39 38.87
C LEU A 106 -24.41 2.73 39.35
N GLY A 107 -25.03 3.48 38.44
CA GLY A 107 -25.80 4.68 38.74
C GLY A 107 -26.94 4.43 39.71
N SER A 108 -27.70 3.34 39.50
CA SER A 108 -28.83 2.97 40.38
C SER A 108 -28.43 2.58 41.79
N LEU A 109 -27.20 2.10 42.00
CA LEU A 109 -26.67 1.73 43.32
C LEU A 109 -26.31 2.96 44.19
N GLY A 110 -26.13 4.13 43.56
CA GLY A 110 -25.85 5.39 44.24
C GLY A 110 -24.48 5.47 44.94
N GLY A 111 -24.27 6.59 45.66
CA GLY A 111 -23.09 6.81 46.50
C GLY A 111 -21.77 6.90 45.72
N MET A 112 -20.85 5.97 45.96
CA MET A 112 -19.53 5.95 45.30
C MET A 112 -19.57 5.36 43.89
N PHE A 113 -20.58 4.54 43.56
CA PHE A 113 -20.69 3.81 42.30
C PHE A 113 -21.34 4.63 41.18
N SER A 114 -22.14 5.64 41.52
CA SER A 114 -22.75 6.56 40.54
C SER A 114 -21.79 7.64 40.02
N LYS A 115 -20.54 7.64 40.49
CA LYS A 115 -19.50 8.58 40.03
C LYS A 115 -18.81 8.00 38.81
N THR A 116 -18.84 8.70 37.69
CA THR A 116 -18.10 8.33 36.47
C THR A 116 -16.62 8.14 36.80
N TRP A 117 -16.08 6.98 36.46
CA TRP A 117 -14.66 6.68 36.64
C TRP A 117 -13.81 7.70 35.88
N LYS A 118 -13.05 8.53 36.61
CA LYS A 118 -12.04 9.42 36.03
C LYS A 118 -10.66 8.82 36.25
N PRO A 119 -10.00 8.27 35.20
CA PRO A 119 -8.66 7.72 35.34
C PRO A 119 -7.69 8.84 35.78
N LYS A 120 -6.97 8.63 36.87
CA LYS A 120 -5.91 9.55 37.29
C LYS A 120 -4.68 9.34 36.39
N LYS A 121 -4.41 10.31 35.51
CA LYS A 121 -3.36 10.27 34.48
C LYS A 121 -1.92 10.07 34.99
N ASN A 122 -1.68 10.17 36.30
CA ASN A 122 -0.33 10.14 36.90
C ASN A 122 -0.04 8.86 37.71
N ARG A 123 -0.84 7.80 37.56
CA ARG A 123 -0.58 6.51 38.23
C ARG A 123 -0.60 5.37 37.22
N PRO A 124 0.35 4.43 37.28
CA PRO A 124 0.27 3.20 36.49
C PRO A 124 -1.03 2.48 36.84
N ILE A 125 -1.70 1.96 35.82
CA ILE A 125 -2.94 1.19 35.99
C ILE A 125 -2.56 -0.15 36.59
N THR A 126 -2.70 -0.29 37.91
CA THR A 126 -2.54 -1.56 38.59
C THR A 126 -3.85 -2.33 38.46
N GLY A 127 -3.80 -3.52 37.84
CA GLY A 127 -4.94 -4.43 37.80
C GLY A 127 -5.36 -4.89 39.20
N PRO A 128 -6.57 -5.44 39.36
CA PRO A 128 -7.04 -5.97 40.63
C PRO A 128 -6.05 -7.01 41.18
N VAL A 129 -5.54 -6.76 42.39
CA VAL A 129 -4.68 -7.71 43.11
C VAL A 129 -5.56 -8.83 43.65
N ILE A 130 -5.44 -10.03 43.08
CA ILE A 130 -6.13 -11.21 43.58
C ILE A 130 -5.38 -11.69 44.84
N THR A 131 -5.63 -11.06 45.98
CA THR A 131 -5.12 -11.55 47.26
C THR A 131 -5.90 -12.82 47.63
N ARG A 132 -5.19 -13.96 47.73
CA ARG A 132 -5.74 -15.31 47.93
C ARG A 132 -6.45 -15.52 49.29
N ASP A 133 -6.39 -14.54 50.19
CA ASP A 133 -6.69 -14.76 51.62
C ASP A 133 -7.93 -14.04 52.16
N ALA A 134 -8.73 -13.39 51.31
CA ALA A 134 -10.05 -12.89 51.73
C ALA A 134 -11.14 -13.90 51.37
N SER A 135 -11.30 -14.95 52.18
CA SER A 135 -12.52 -15.76 52.12
C SER A 135 -13.71 -14.82 52.36
N PRO A 136 -14.71 -14.72 51.46
CA PRO A 136 -15.89 -13.93 51.74
C PRO A 136 -16.66 -14.68 52.82
N GLN A 137 -16.54 -14.20 54.05
CA GLN A 137 -17.33 -14.66 55.18
C GLN A 137 -18.80 -14.62 54.75
N ARG A 138 -19.36 -15.81 54.61
CA ARG A 138 -20.75 -16.15 54.28
C ARG A 138 -21.72 -15.24 55.06
N ARG A 139 -22.07 -14.08 54.50
CA ARG A 139 -23.23 -13.30 54.94
C ARG A 139 -24.38 -13.64 53.99
N GLY A 140 -25.45 -14.20 54.55
CA GLY A 140 -26.62 -14.71 53.84
C GLY A 140 -27.37 -13.71 52.96
N ASN A 141 -27.04 -12.41 53.05
CA ASN A 141 -27.70 -11.35 52.30
C ASN A 141 -27.16 -11.20 50.85
N HIS A 142 -26.17 -12.01 50.45
CA HIS A 142 -25.54 -11.91 49.13
C HIS A 142 -26.40 -12.49 47.99
N LEU A 143 -27.32 -13.42 48.27
CA LEU A 143 -28.15 -14.06 47.25
C LEU A 143 -29.14 -13.09 46.59
N GLU A 144 -29.88 -12.30 47.38
CA GLU A 144 -30.84 -11.32 46.85
C GLU A 144 -30.15 -10.18 46.08
N GLN A 145 -28.97 -9.74 46.53
CA GLN A 145 -28.21 -8.71 45.82
C GLN A 145 -27.61 -9.24 44.50
N ARG A 146 -27.24 -10.52 44.48
CA ARG A 146 -26.72 -11.20 43.27
C ARG A 146 -27.82 -11.41 42.22
N GLU A 147 -29.05 -11.68 42.66
CA GLU A 147 -30.23 -11.80 41.80
C GLU A 147 -30.59 -10.45 41.15
N LYS A 148 -30.60 -9.36 41.93
CA LYS A 148 -30.84 -7.99 41.40
C LYS A 148 -29.79 -7.53 40.40
N LEU A 149 -28.59 -8.11 40.43
CA LEU A 149 -27.48 -7.83 39.51
C LEU A 149 -27.38 -8.85 38.36
N GLY A 150 -28.26 -9.85 38.31
CA GLY A 150 -28.29 -10.85 37.22
C GLY A 150 -27.09 -11.82 37.21
N LEU A 151 -26.34 -11.95 38.30
CA LEU A 151 -25.08 -12.71 38.35
C LEU A 151 -25.26 -14.17 38.80
N ASN A 152 -26.40 -14.79 38.53
CA ASN A 152 -26.65 -16.17 38.94
C ASN A 152 -25.72 -17.14 38.18
N PRO A 153 -25.06 -18.10 38.87
CA PRO A 153 -24.23 -19.08 38.20
C PRO A 153 -25.10 -19.95 37.29
N ALA A 154 -24.75 -20.00 36.00
CA ALA A 154 -25.33 -20.95 35.06
C ALA A 154 -25.04 -22.40 35.54
N PRO A 155 -25.96 -23.36 35.31
CA PRO A 155 -25.73 -24.75 35.69
C PRO A 155 -24.46 -25.27 35.02
N LYS A 156 -23.57 -25.87 35.82
CA LYS A 156 -22.32 -26.48 35.38
C LYS A 156 -22.55 -27.43 34.19
N GLY A 157 -22.18 -26.97 33.00
CA GLY A 157 -22.00 -27.78 31.80
C GLY A 157 -20.51 -27.93 31.49
N GLN A 158 -20.01 -29.15 31.76
CA GLN A 158 -18.81 -29.83 31.26
C GLN A 158 -17.62 -29.02 30.69
N SER A 159 -16.49 -29.23 31.38
CA SER A 159 -15.10 -29.15 30.92
C SER A 159 -14.86 -29.58 29.46
N SER A 160 -14.31 -28.67 28.67
CA SER A 160 -13.26 -28.97 27.68
C SER A 160 -12.57 -27.68 27.28
N MET A 161 -11.23 -27.62 27.45
CA MET A 161 -10.24 -26.95 26.60
C MET A 161 -9.01 -26.58 27.43
N GLN A 162 -7.93 -27.34 27.24
CA GLN A 162 -6.58 -26.77 27.35
C GLN A 162 -5.73 -27.35 26.22
N THR A 163 -5.58 -26.56 25.15
CA THR A 163 -4.52 -26.72 24.16
C THR A 163 -3.71 -25.42 24.19
N PRO A 164 -2.40 -25.44 24.49
CA PRO A 164 -1.60 -24.23 24.59
C PRO A 164 -1.41 -23.57 23.21
N LEU A 165 -1.60 -22.24 23.19
CA LEU A 165 -1.31 -21.36 22.07
C LEU A 165 0.21 -21.35 21.79
N PRO A 166 0.68 -21.61 20.56
CA PRO A 166 2.10 -21.54 20.25
C PRO A 166 2.58 -20.08 20.25
N GLU A 167 3.64 -19.85 21.02
CA GLU A 167 4.37 -18.59 21.15
C GLU A 167 5.00 -18.20 19.79
N PRO A 168 4.85 -16.96 19.30
CA PRO A 168 5.42 -16.55 18.01
C PRO A 168 6.94 -16.39 18.11
N THR A 169 7.65 -17.47 17.77
CA THR A 169 9.04 -17.44 17.33
C THR A 169 9.07 -16.86 15.92
N ASN A 170 9.38 -15.57 15.76
CA ASN A 170 10.07 -15.16 14.54
C ASN A 170 10.84 -13.85 14.69
N ALA A 171 12.16 -13.96 14.50
CA ALA A 171 13.13 -12.87 14.58
C ALA A 171 12.87 -11.71 13.61
N PHE A 172 12.05 -11.92 12.57
CA PHE A 172 11.66 -10.91 11.60
C PHE A 172 10.81 -9.78 12.19
N GLN A 173 9.89 -10.09 13.11
CA GLN A 173 8.97 -9.11 13.71
C GLN A 173 9.69 -8.12 14.64
N LYS A 174 10.81 -8.56 15.24
CA LYS A 174 11.68 -7.72 16.09
C LYS A 174 12.48 -6.70 15.27
N VAL A 175 12.90 -7.05 14.05
CA VAL A 175 13.66 -6.15 13.16
C VAL A 175 12.76 -5.06 12.57
N GLU A 176 11.48 -5.36 12.34
CA GLU A 176 10.50 -4.44 11.75
C GLU A 176 10.03 -3.35 12.75
N LEU A 177 9.88 -3.73 14.02
CA LEU A 177 9.64 -2.78 15.12
C LEU A 177 10.84 -1.85 15.40
N GLU A 178 12.08 -2.35 15.20
CA GLU A 178 13.27 -1.52 15.39
C GLU A 178 13.49 -0.53 14.22
N LYS A 179 13.13 -0.92 12.99
CA LYS A 179 13.20 -0.07 11.80
C LYS A 179 12.16 1.06 11.85
N SER A 180 10.93 0.75 12.26
CA SER A 180 9.86 1.76 12.44
C SER A 180 10.16 2.74 13.57
N SER A 181 10.73 2.26 14.68
CA SER A 181 11.17 3.13 15.79
C SER A 181 12.30 4.09 15.40
N LYS A 182 13.27 3.64 14.57
CA LYS A 182 14.35 4.49 14.05
C LYS A 182 13.86 5.49 13.00
N MET A 183 12.90 5.12 12.16
CA MET A 183 12.32 6.01 11.14
C MET A 183 11.55 7.19 11.75
N ILE A 184 10.86 6.99 12.88
CA ILE A 184 10.10 8.06 13.56
C ILE A 184 11.03 9.10 14.21
N ARG A 185 12.28 8.73 14.55
CA ARG A 185 13.22 9.63 15.23
C ARG A 185 13.99 10.58 14.29
N CYS A 186 13.88 10.40 12.97
CA CYS A 186 14.48 11.29 11.96
C CYS A 186 13.47 12.31 11.37
N LEU A 187 12.21 12.31 11.84
CA LEU A 187 11.14 13.19 11.34
C LEU A 187 10.62 14.19 12.39
N ILE A 188 11.31 14.33 13.53
CA ILE A 188 11.12 15.39 14.53
C ILE A 188 12.43 16.16 14.65
#